data_AF-A0A0P7CEN5-F1
#
_entry.id   AF-A0A0P7CEN5-F1
#
_cell.length_a   1.000
_cell.length_b   1.000
_cell.length_c   1.000
_cell.angle_alpha   90.00
_cell.angle_beta   90.00
_cell.angle_gamma   90.00
#
_symmetry.space_group_name_H-M   'P 1'
#
loop_
_entity.id
_entity.type
_entity.pdbx_description
1 polymer ?
#
loop_
_entity_poly.entity_id
_entity_poly.type
_entity_poly.pdbx_seq_one_letter_code
_entity_poly.pdbx_strand_id
1 'polypeptide(L)'
;MALHAEYYELIWQGLKTHEFRRRFLEGRPVRWFVYLNAPVSRLAAVIDLGPAVVDAPERVAAIAERARVGNGASVLEYVRDLERAFAIPILGVTEYSGRSVEELRTEPGGFHPPQGYVRLRGHPRLLAVCEKIAADSPLREMSVHHH
;
A
#
# COMPACT_ATOMS: atom_id res chain seq x y z
N MET A 1 0.89 -1.16 6.23
CA MET A 1 1.23 -2.13 5.17
C MET A 1 2.74 -2.28 5.16
N ALA A 2 3.28 -3.44 4.79
CA ALA A 2 4.69 -3.61 4.45
C ALA A 2 4.85 -3.67 2.92
N LEU A 3 5.84 -2.95 2.37
CA LEU A 3 6.08 -2.87 0.92
C LEU A 3 7.58 -3.00 0.63
N HIS A 4 7.95 -3.75 -0.39
CA HIS A 4 9.34 -3.78 -0.86
C HIS A 4 9.67 -2.52 -1.66
N ALA A 5 10.91 -2.05 -1.55
CA ALA A 5 11.38 -0.82 -2.19
C ALA A 5 11.17 -0.85 -3.72
N GLU A 6 11.33 -2.00 -4.38
CA GLU A 6 11.10 -2.14 -5.82
C GLU A 6 9.68 -1.72 -6.25
N TYR A 7 8.65 -2.12 -5.49
CA TYR A 7 7.26 -1.76 -5.81
C TYR A 7 6.98 -0.31 -5.46
N TYR A 8 7.63 0.22 -4.43
CA TYR A 8 7.51 1.60 -4.04
C TYR A 8 8.09 2.54 -5.10
N GLU A 9 9.25 2.20 -5.68
CA GLU A 9 9.83 2.96 -6.79
C GLU A 9 8.99 2.86 -8.06
N LEU A 10 8.34 1.72 -8.33
CA LEU A 10 7.37 1.64 -9.42
C LEU A 10 6.18 2.60 -9.24
N ILE A 11 5.76 2.88 -8.00
CA ILE A 11 4.73 3.89 -7.74
C ILE A 11 5.27 5.26 -8.13
N TRP A 12 6.47 5.65 -7.65
CA TRP A 12 7.09 6.94 -7.98
C TRP A 12 7.34 7.16 -9.48
N GLN A 13 7.54 6.08 -10.24
CA GLN A 13 7.67 6.14 -11.70
C GLN A 13 6.33 6.20 -12.43
N GLY A 14 5.20 6.15 -11.70
CA GLY A 14 3.86 6.06 -12.30
C GLY A 14 3.54 4.69 -12.92
N LEU A 15 4.42 3.70 -12.77
CA LEU A 15 4.28 2.36 -13.38
C LEU A 15 3.42 1.41 -12.53
N LYS A 16 3.28 1.68 -11.23
CA LYS A 16 2.35 0.99 -10.33
C LYS A 16 1.27 1.97 -9.90
N THR A 17 0.16 1.97 -10.63
CA THR A 17 -1.02 2.80 -10.34
C THR A 17 -2.07 2.08 -9.50
N HIS A 18 -1.98 0.76 -9.39
CA HIS A 18 -2.93 -0.06 -8.65
C HIS A 18 -2.22 -1.01 -7.69
N GLU A 19 -2.94 -1.33 -6.63
CA GLU A 19 -2.64 -2.41 -5.73
C GLU A 19 -3.65 -3.54 -5.89
N PHE A 20 -3.18 -4.78 -5.92
CA PHE A 20 -4.04 -5.95 -6.11
C PHE A 20 -4.05 -6.80 -4.85
N ARG A 21 -5.24 -7.16 -4.37
CA ARG A 21 -5.39 -7.95 -3.15
C ARG A 21 -6.43 -9.04 -3.31
N ARG A 22 -6.16 -10.17 -2.66
CA ARG A 22 -7.12 -11.28 -2.49
C ARG A 22 -8.26 -10.95 -1.53
N ARG A 23 -8.01 -10.07 -0.56
CA ARG A 23 -9.00 -9.59 0.44
C ARG A 23 -8.72 -8.13 0.81
N PHE A 24 -9.73 -7.27 0.72
CA PHE A 24 -9.60 -5.86 1.09
C PHE A 24 -10.91 -5.25 1.59
N LEU A 25 -10.87 -3.98 1.99
CA LEU A 25 -12.03 -3.19 2.37
C LEU A 25 -12.82 -2.74 1.13
N GLU A 26 -14.14 -2.82 1.19
CA GLU A 26 -15.04 -2.41 0.10
C GLU A 26 -15.63 -1.02 0.31
N GLY A 27 -15.96 -0.34 -0.79
CA GLY A 27 -16.86 0.83 -0.80
C GLY A 27 -16.31 2.12 -0.20
N ARG A 28 -15.02 2.20 0.16
CA ARG A 28 -14.43 3.42 0.75
C ARG A 28 -12.95 3.60 0.41
N PRO A 29 -12.48 4.86 0.32
CA PRO A 29 -11.06 5.14 0.26
C PRO A 29 -10.37 4.74 1.57
N VAL A 30 -9.07 4.42 1.47
CA VAL A 30 -8.25 3.98 2.59
C VAL A 30 -6.91 4.70 2.54
N ARG A 31 -6.44 5.18 3.69
CA ARG A 31 -5.05 5.64 3.84
C ARG A 31 -4.18 4.49 4.32
N TRP A 32 -3.07 4.26 3.65
CA TRP A 32 -2.03 3.34 4.09
C TRP A 32 -0.83 4.07 4.63
N PHE A 33 -0.45 3.74 5.86
CA PHE A 33 0.91 3.99 6.35
C PHE A 33 1.78 2.80 5.98
N VAL A 34 2.90 3.08 5.32
CA VAL A 34 3.74 2.11 4.63
C VAL A 34 5.08 1.99 5.32
N TYR A 35 5.34 0.78 5.82
CA TYR A 35 6.64 0.33 6.22
C TYR A 35 7.37 -0.24 5.00
N LEU A 36 8.50 0.35 4.65
CA LEU A 36 9.40 -0.16 3.62
C LEU A 36 10.26 -1.25 4.22
N ASN A 37 10.25 -2.42 3.60
CA ASN A 37 11.01 -3.59 4.03
C ASN A 37 12.53 -3.34 3.95
N ALA A 38 13.30 -4.32 4.44
CA ALA A 38 14.75 -4.31 4.26
C ALA A 38 15.12 -4.13 2.77
N PRO A 39 16.20 -3.40 2.46
CA PRO A 39 17.17 -2.80 3.40
C PRO A 39 16.73 -1.46 4.02
N VAL A 40 15.59 -0.88 3.64
CA VAL A 40 15.15 0.43 4.11
C VAL A 40 14.67 0.37 5.57
N SER A 41 13.88 -0.65 5.91
CA SER A 41 13.41 -0.96 7.27
C SER A 41 12.82 0.24 8.02
N ARG A 42 11.87 0.95 7.38
CA ARG A 42 11.38 2.23 7.87
C ARG A 42 9.90 2.45 7.57
N LEU A 43 9.15 2.95 8.55
CA LEU A 43 7.81 3.51 8.33
C LEU A 43 7.97 4.93 7.81
N ALA A 44 7.77 5.14 6.50
CA ALA A 44 8.23 6.36 5.83
C ALA A 44 7.26 6.93 4.80
N ALA A 45 6.16 6.24 4.47
CA ALA A 45 5.28 6.71 3.42
C ALA A 45 3.81 6.61 3.79
N VAL A 46 3.03 7.51 3.20
CA VAL A 46 1.58 7.49 3.20
C VAL A 46 1.13 7.30 1.75
N ILE A 47 0.26 6.32 1.53
CA ILE A 47 -0.40 6.09 0.24
C ILE A 47 -1.89 6.28 0.44
N ASP A 48 -2.47 7.22 -0.30
CA ASP A 48 -3.92 7.39 -0.35
C ASP A 48 -4.48 6.49 -1.45
N LEU A 49 -5.42 5.64 -1.06
CA LEU A 49 -6.08 4.67 -1.92
C LEU A 49 -7.54 5.04 -2.12
N GLY A 50 -8.01 4.89 -3.36
CA GLY A 50 -9.43 5.02 -3.66
C GLY A 50 -10.23 3.78 -3.23
N PRO A 51 -11.56 3.82 -3.41
CA PRO A 51 -12.40 2.64 -3.22
C PRO A 51 -11.93 1.49 -4.12
N ALA A 52 -11.89 0.27 -3.56
CA ALA A 52 -11.51 -0.90 -4.33
C ALA A 52 -12.58 -1.24 -5.39
N VAL A 53 -12.12 -1.54 -6.60
CA VAL A 53 -12.92 -2.23 -7.61
C VAL A 53 -12.92 -3.72 -7.25
N VAL A 54 -14.11 -4.25 -6.98
CA VAL A 54 -14.32 -5.65 -6.59
C VAL A 54 -14.97 -6.37 -7.76
N ASP A 55 -14.28 -7.34 -8.33
CA ASP A 55 -14.73 -8.03 -9.54
C ASP A 55 -14.15 -9.45 -9.62
N ALA A 56 -14.57 -10.22 -10.61
CA ALA A 56 -14.02 -11.52 -10.94
C ALA A 56 -12.51 -11.42 -11.26
N PRO A 57 -11.70 -12.48 -10.97
CA PRO A 57 -10.26 -12.49 -11.21
C PRO A 57 -9.82 -12.01 -12.59
N GLU A 58 -10.53 -12.40 -13.66
CA GLU A 58 -10.23 -12.04 -15.04
C GLU A 58 -10.40 -10.54 -15.29
N ARG A 59 -11.41 -9.92 -14.68
CA ARG A 59 -11.65 -8.47 -14.79
C ARG A 59 -10.58 -7.69 -14.03
N VAL A 60 -10.19 -8.15 -12.85
CA VAL A 60 -9.10 -7.57 -12.06
C VAL A 60 -7.76 -7.69 -12.79
N ALA A 61 -7.48 -8.84 -13.40
CA ALA A 61 -6.30 -9.04 -14.25
C ALA A 61 -6.31 -8.13 -15.48
N ALA A 62 -7.47 -7.89 -16.09
CA ALA A 62 -7.60 -6.94 -17.19
C ALA A 62 -7.33 -5.49 -16.75
N ILE A 63 -7.70 -5.10 -15.53
CA ILE A 63 -7.29 -3.80 -14.95
C ILE A 63 -5.76 -3.75 -14.82
N ALA A 64 -5.14 -4.82 -14.32
CA ALA A 64 -3.69 -4.89 -14.19
C ALA A 64 -2.97 -4.77 -15.53
N GLU A 65 -3.47 -5.43 -16.58
CA GLU A 65 -2.91 -5.37 -17.93
C GLU A 65 -3.03 -3.95 -18.54
N ARG A 66 -4.17 -3.29 -18.36
CA ARG A 66 -4.35 -1.89 -18.80
C ARG A 66 -3.45 -0.93 -18.03
N ALA A 67 -3.30 -1.15 -16.73
CA ALA A 67 -2.44 -0.32 -15.88
C ALA A 67 -0.95 -0.49 -16.24
N ARG A 68 -0.53 -1.71 -16.58
CA ARG A 68 0.82 -2.02 -17.04
C ARG A 68 0.81 -3.28 -17.91
N VAL A 69 1.14 -3.13 -19.18
CA VAL A 69 1.23 -4.25 -20.13
C VAL A 69 2.15 -5.35 -19.58
N GLY A 70 1.70 -6.60 -19.65
CA GLY A 70 2.38 -7.78 -19.12
C GLY A 70 2.13 -8.06 -17.64
N ASN A 71 1.37 -7.21 -16.92
CA ASN A 71 1.06 -7.43 -15.51
C ASN A 71 -0.20 -8.27 -15.28
N GLY A 72 -1.07 -8.43 -16.28
CA GLY A 72 -2.34 -9.13 -16.13
C GLY A 72 -2.17 -10.60 -15.76
N ALA A 73 -1.24 -11.30 -16.40
CA ALA A 73 -1.02 -12.74 -16.19
C ALA A 73 -0.56 -13.06 -14.76
N SER A 74 0.37 -12.27 -14.20
CA SER A 74 0.86 -12.47 -12.84
C SER A 74 -0.21 -12.16 -11.79
N VAL A 75 -1.03 -11.12 -12.03
CA VAL A 75 -2.16 -10.80 -11.16
C VAL A 75 -3.23 -11.88 -11.24
N LEU A 76 -3.55 -12.39 -12.43
CA LEU A 76 -4.51 -13.48 -12.59
C LEU A 76 -4.06 -14.73 -11.82
N GLU A 77 -2.80 -15.14 -11.97
CA GLU A 77 -2.26 -16.29 -11.24
C GLU A 77 -2.33 -16.08 -9.72
N TYR A 78 -2.12 -14.85 -9.24
CA TYR A 78 -2.23 -14.51 -7.83
C TYR A 78 -3.67 -14.59 -7.28
N VAL A 79 -4.71 -14.49 -8.11
CA VAL A 79 -6.13 -14.42 -7.67
C VAL A 79 -7.06 -15.50 -8.26
N ARG A 80 -6.53 -16.40 -9.10
CA ARG A 80 -7.29 -17.39 -9.90
C ARG A 80 -8.23 -18.34 -9.14
N ASP A 81 -7.99 -18.57 -7.87
CA ASP A 81 -8.76 -19.47 -7.00
C ASP A 81 -9.84 -18.74 -6.18
N LEU A 82 -10.16 -17.49 -6.54
CA LEU A 82 -11.13 -16.66 -5.85
C LEU A 82 -12.35 -16.39 -6.71
N GLU A 83 -13.52 -16.26 -6.08
CA GLU A 83 -14.72 -15.77 -6.77
C GLU A 83 -14.62 -14.27 -7.09
N ARG A 84 -13.94 -13.51 -6.22
CA ARG A 84 -13.77 -12.06 -6.34
C ARG A 84 -12.38 -11.64 -5.86
N ALA A 85 -11.82 -10.63 -6.52
CA ALA A 85 -10.55 -10.01 -6.17
C ALA A 85 -10.70 -8.47 -6.15
N PHE A 86 -9.64 -7.79 -5.71
CA PHE A 86 -9.67 -6.35 -5.45
C PHE A 86 -8.57 -5.67 -6.25
N ALA A 87 -8.94 -4.70 -7.09
CA ALA A 87 -8.03 -3.72 -7.66
C ALA A 87 -8.25 -2.38 -6.93
N ILE A 88 -7.22 -1.90 -6.23
CA ILE A 88 -7.29 -0.69 -5.43
C ILE A 88 -6.49 0.40 -6.13
N PRO A 89 -7.12 1.49 -6.60
CA PRO A 89 -6.41 2.58 -7.25
C PRO A 89 -5.57 3.34 -6.22
N ILE A 90 -4.31 3.58 -6.55
CA ILE A 90 -3.42 4.48 -5.82
C ILE A 90 -3.72 5.90 -6.30
N LEU A 91 -4.09 6.80 -5.40
CA LEU A 91 -4.44 8.19 -5.75
C LEU A 91 -3.26 9.13 -5.55
N GLY A 92 -2.41 8.84 -4.56
CA GLY A 92 -1.22 9.61 -4.28
C GLY A 92 -0.29 8.91 -3.31
N VAL A 93 0.95 9.36 -3.31
CA VAL A 93 1.99 8.90 -2.40
C VAL A 93 2.76 10.11 -1.85
N THR A 94 3.00 10.09 -0.55
CA THR A 94 3.84 11.06 0.16
C THR A 94 4.91 10.31 0.94
N GLU A 95 6.15 10.78 0.83
CA GLU A 95 7.29 10.28 1.59
C GLU A 95 7.69 11.25 2.70
N TYR A 96 8.09 10.70 3.83
CA TYR A 96 8.55 11.41 5.02
C TYR A 96 9.91 10.86 5.47
N SER A 97 10.59 11.61 6.33
CA SER A 97 11.80 11.13 7.02
C SER A 97 11.55 9.84 7.79
N GLY A 98 10.34 9.66 8.34
CA GLY A 98 9.84 8.40 8.89
C GLY A 98 10.46 8.00 10.23
N ARG A 99 10.25 6.73 10.60
CA ARG A 99 10.85 6.09 11.80
C ARG A 99 11.41 4.72 11.45
N SER A 100 12.64 4.43 11.90
CA SER A 100 13.31 3.16 11.67
C SER A 100 12.64 2.03 12.45
N VAL A 101 12.90 0.78 12.05
CA VAL A 101 12.39 -0.39 12.77
C VAL A 101 12.91 -0.45 14.21
N GLU A 102 14.13 0.02 14.47
CA GLU A 102 14.70 0.11 15.81
C GLU A 102 13.90 1.07 16.68
N GLU A 103 13.60 2.28 16.18
CA GLU A 103 12.77 3.25 16.88
C GLU A 103 11.37 2.69 17.15
N LEU A 104 10.75 2.06 16.15
CA LEU A 104 9.41 1.48 16.28
C LEU A 104 9.36 0.31 17.28
N ARG A 105 10.45 -0.44 17.44
CA ARG A 105 10.55 -1.54 18.42
C ARG A 105 10.63 -1.07 19.86
N THR A 106 11.00 0.19 20.10
CA THR A 106 10.98 0.77 21.46
C THR A 106 9.55 1.04 21.96
N GLU A 107 8.56 1.05 21.07
CA GLU A 107 7.16 1.22 21.44
C GLU A 107 6.62 -0.01 22.20
N PRO A 108 5.81 0.19 23.27
CA PRO A 108 5.29 -0.93 24.05
C PRO A 108 4.45 -1.90 23.20
N GLY A 109 4.79 -3.18 23.26
CA GLY A 109 4.18 -4.24 22.45
C GLY A 109 5.02 -4.71 21.26
N GLY A 110 6.11 -3.99 20.93
CA GLY A 110 7.04 -4.36 19.88
C GLY A 110 6.45 -4.23 18.48
N PHE A 111 7.09 -3.43 17.62
CA PHE A 111 6.67 -3.35 16.23
C PHE A 111 7.16 -4.55 15.41
N HIS A 112 6.24 -5.19 14.71
CA HIS A 112 6.51 -6.19 13.69
C HIS A 112 5.85 -5.79 12.37
N PRO A 113 6.58 -5.78 11.24
CA PRO A 113 5.99 -5.50 9.94
C PRO A 113 4.84 -6.48 9.62
N PRO A 114 3.69 -5.99 9.14
CA PRO A 114 2.57 -6.87 8.84
C PRO A 114 2.83 -7.69 7.57
N GLN A 115 2.46 -8.97 7.57
CA GLN A 115 2.52 -9.82 6.36
C GLN A 115 1.48 -9.40 5.29
N GLY A 116 0.43 -8.68 5.70
CA GLY A 116 -0.50 -8.00 4.82
C GLY A 116 -0.69 -6.56 5.31
N TYR A 117 -1.83 -6.28 5.92
CA TYR A 117 -2.08 -5.00 6.56
C TYR A 117 -2.73 -5.17 7.93
N VAL A 118 -2.57 -4.16 8.77
CA VAL A 118 -3.20 -4.07 10.09
C VAL A 118 -4.13 -2.87 10.08
N ARG A 119 -5.31 -3.00 10.71
CA ARG A 119 -6.24 -1.89 10.90
C ARG A 119 -5.82 -1.10 12.13
N LEU A 120 -5.30 0.11 11.93
CA LEU A 120 -4.75 0.95 13.00
C LEU A 120 -5.78 1.38 14.06
N ARG A 121 -7.09 1.36 13.77
CA ARG A 121 -8.13 1.60 14.79
C ARG A 121 -8.05 0.63 15.97
N GLY A 122 -7.55 -0.59 15.76
CA GLY A 122 -7.30 -1.55 16.84
C GLY A 122 -5.97 -1.35 17.58
N HIS A 123 -5.15 -0.40 17.14
CA HIS A 123 -3.79 -0.16 17.64
C HIS A 123 -3.54 1.35 17.84
N PRO A 124 -4.22 2.00 18.82
CA PRO A 124 -4.23 3.46 18.96
C PRO A 124 -2.84 4.08 19.14
N ARG A 125 -1.89 3.37 19.76
CA ARG A 125 -0.50 3.83 19.90
C ARG A 125 0.24 3.85 18.55
N LEU A 126 0.14 2.76 17.78
CA LEU A 126 0.71 2.71 16.45
C LEU A 126 0.06 3.73 15.52
N LEU A 127 -1.25 3.95 15.65
CA LEU A 127 -1.93 5.03 14.94
C LEU A 127 -1.33 6.40 15.28
N ALA A 128 -1.11 6.70 16.57
CA ALA A 128 -0.50 7.96 16.97
C ALA A 128 0.91 8.15 16.40
N VAL A 129 1.73 7.09 16.31
CA VAL A 129 3.04 7.13 15.63
C VAL A 129 2.89 7.44 14.15
N CYS A 130 1.98 6.75 13.46
CA CYS A 130 1.68 6.98 12.06
C CYS A 130 1.22 8.43 11.79
N GLU A 131 0.30 8.96 12.58
CA GLU A 131 -0.20 10.34 12.43
C GLU A 131 0.88 11.39 12.70
N LYS A 132 1.79 11.14 13.66
CA LYS A 132 2.95 12.01 13.89
C LYS A 132 3.84 12.10 12.64
N ILE A 133 4.12 10.96 12.00
CA ILE A 133 4.90 10.92 10.76
C ILE A 133 4.19 11.71 9.65
N ALA A 134 2.87 11.56 9.50
CA ALA A 134 2.11 12.29 8.49
C ALA A 134 1.91 13.78 8.79
N ALA A 135 2.29 14.25 9.98
CA ALA A 135 2.31 15.65 10.35
C ALA A 135 3.69 16.31 10.13
N ASP A 136 4.74 15.52 9.88
CA ASP A 136 6.08 16.03 9.54
C ASP A 136 6.06 16.62 8.11
N SER A 137 7.05 17.46 7.78
CA SER A 137 7.18 17.97 6.42
C SER A 137 7.48 16.83 5.42
N PRO A 138 6.76 16.77 4.28
CA PRO A 138 7.02 15.75 3.28
C PRO A 138 8.37 15.97 2.60
N LEU A 139 9.07 14.87 2.30
CA LEU A 139 10.31 14.88 1.50
C LEU A 139 9.99 14.97 0.00
N ARG A 140 8.96 14.25 -0.43
CA ARG A 140 8.43 14.29 -1.80
C ARG A 140 6.98 13.81 -1.81
N GLU A 141 6.21 14.28 -2.80
CA GLU A 141 4.81 13.93 -2.99
C GLU A 141 4.52 13.73 -4.48
N MET A 142 3.56 12.86 -4.79
CA MET A 142 3.08 12.64 -6.15
C MET A 142 1.61 12.24 -6.15
N SER A 143 0.82 12.84 -7.04
CA SER A 143 -0.51 12.34 -7.41
C SER A 143 -0.40 11.32 -8.53
N VAL A 144 -1.17 10.25 -8.45
CA VAL A 144 -1.20 9.20 -9.46
C VAL A 144 -2.43 9.38 -10.33
N HIS A 145 -2.20 9.56 -11.63
CA HIS A 145 -3.27 9.70 -12.61
C HIS A 145 -3.66 8.34 -13.18
N HIS A 146 -4.96 8.14 -13.36
CA HIS A 146 -5.54 6.93 -13.96
C HIS A 146 -6.08 7.32 -15.34
N HIS A 147 -5.68 6.58 -16.37
CA HIS A 147 -6.12 6.76 -17.76
C HIS A 147 -7.27 5.82 -18.10
#